data_AF-A0A962TGY3-F1
#
_entry.id   AF-A0A962TGY3-F1
#
_cell.length_a   1.000
_cell.length_b   1.000
_cell.length_c   1.000
_cell.angle_alpha   90.00
_cell.angle_beta   90.00
_cell.angle_gamma   90.00
#
_symmetry.space_group_name_H-M   'P 1'
#
loop_
_entity.id
_entity.type
_entity.pdbx_description
1 polymer ?
#
loop_
_entity_poly.entity_id
_entity_poly.type
_entity_poly.pdbx_seq_one_letter_code
_entity_poly.pdbx_strand_id
1 'polypeptide(L)'
;MSASDDLLNEVGKGRFSTVLADPPWQFQNRTGKMAPEHKRLSRYPTMTLQEIKDLPVEAIVKDTAHLYLWVPNALLPEGLEVMSHWGFTYKTNLIWYKIRKDGGPDRRGVGFYFRNVTEVILFGARGKNARTLQPGRSQENIISTQKREHSRKPDEQYDLIEACSPGPFI
;
A
#
# COMPACT_ATOMS: atom_id res chain seq x y z
N MET A 1 18.61 -14.08 6.44
CA MET A 1 17.25 -14.48 6.07
C MET A 1 16.74 -13.41 5.14
N SER A 2 16.18 -13.77 3.99
CA SER A 2 15.64 -12.78 3.04
C SER A 2 14.26 -12.29 3.51
N ALA A 3 13.80 -11.14 3.02
CA ALA A 3 12.43 -10.66 3.32
C ALA A 3 11.36 -11.69 2.88
N SER A 4 11.63 -12.44 1.81
CA SER A 4 10.76 -13.52 1.34
C SER A 4 10.73 -14.69 2.33
N ASP A 5 11.87 -15.08 2.89
CA ASP A 5 11.93 -16.13 3.92
C ASP A 5 11.21 -15.70 5.20
N ASP A 6 11.41 -14.44 5.62
CA ASP A 6 10.76 -13.88 6.81
C ASP A 6 9.23 -13.90 6.65
N LEU A 7 8.72 -13.44 5.49
CA LEU A 7 7.29 -13.49 5.17
C LEU A 7 6.75 -14.92 5.21
N LEU A 8 7.42 -15.88 4.55
CA LEU A 8 6.96 -17.27 4.51
C LEU A 8 7.00 -17.94 5.89
N ASN A 9 7.97 -17.59 6.73
CA ASN A 9 8.06 -18.10 8.10
C ASN A 9 6.96 -17.52 8.99
N GLU A 10 6.65 -16.24 8.86
CA GLU A 10 5.60 -15.57 9.63
C GLU A 10 4.21 -16.14 9.32
N VAL A 11 3.92 -16.35 8.03
CA VAL A 11 2.59 -16.84 7.59
C VAL A 11 2.44 -18.36 7.68
N GLY A 12 3.55 -19.10 7.69
CA GLY A 12 3.57 -20.55 7.64
C GLY A 12 2.74 -21.11 6.48
N LYS A 13 1.70 -21.89 6.81
CA LYS A 13 0.77 -22.49 5.81
C LYS A 13 -0.50 -21.67 5.57
N GLY A 14 -0.57 -20.45 6.11
CA GLY A 14 -1.73 -19.58 5.97
C GLY A 14 -1.98 -19.18 4.51
N ARG A 15 -3.26 -19.14 4.11
CA ARG A 15 -3.67 -18.52 2.84
C ARG A 15 -4.76 -17.47 3.06
N PHE A 16 -4.50 -16.25 2.60
CA PHE A 16 -5.31 -15.08 2.89
C PHE A 16 -6.19 -14.68 1.72
N SER A 17 -7.42 -14.25 2.01
CA SER A 17 -8.33 -13.75 0.99
C SER A 17 -8.12 -12.26 0.73
N THR A 18 -7.46 -11.54 1.64
CA THR A 18 -7.18 -10.11 1.51
C THR A 18 -5.80 -9.80 2.06
N VAL A 19 -5.03 -9.01 1.31
CA VAL A 19 -3.70 -8.52 1.69
C VAL A 19 -3.71 -7.01 1.75
N LEU A 20 -3.14 -6.44 2.80
CA LEU A 20 -2.72 -5.04 2.87
C LEU A 20 -1.19 -4.98 2.91
N ALA A 21 -0.57 -4.41 1.88
CA ALA A 21 0.88 -4.31 1.78
C ALA A 21 1.33 -2.84 1.74
N ASP A 22 2.39 -2.52 2.50
CA ASP A 22 3.11 -1.24 2.48
C ASP A 22 4.63 -1.48 2.35
N PRO A 23 5.10 -1.89 1.15
CA PRO A 23 6.50 -2.19 0.94
C PRO A 23 7.40 -0.96 1.19
N PRO A 24 8.65 -1.14 1.65
CA PRO A 24 9.57 -0.02 1.88
C PRO A 24 10.22 0.44 0.57
N TRP A 25 9.44 1.10 -0.31
CA TRP A 25 9.85 1.50 -1.66
C TRP A 25 11.15 2.31 -1.71
N GLN A 26 12.09 1.87 -2.55
CA GLN A 26 13.28 2.66 -2.88
C GLN A 26 12.99 3.63 -4.03
N PHE A 27 13.33 4.91 -3.83
CA PHE A 27 13.26 5.93 -4.87
C PHE A 27 14.56 5.97 -5.67
N GLN A 28 14.48 6.03 -7.00
CA GLN A 28 15.65 6.11 -7.89
C GLN A 28 16.42 7.45 -7.77
N ASN A 29 15.70 8.55 -7.54
CA ASN A 29 16.30 9.89 -7.48
C ASN A 29 16.98 10.13 -6.12
N ARG A 30 18.31 9.94 -6.08
CA ARG A 30 19.18 10.18 -4.91
C ARG A 30 19.56 11.65 -4.68
N THR A 31 19.25 12.55 -5.61
CA THR A 31 19.62 13.98 -5.52
C THR A 31 18.46 14.82 -5.01
N GLY A 32 18.47 15.12 -3.71
CA GLY A 32 17.55 16.07 -3.07
C GLY A 32 17.17 15.72 -1.64
N LYS A 33 16.49 16.63 -0.93
CA LYS A 33 15.99 16.45 0.45
C LYS A 33 14.95 15.31 0.61
N MET A 34 14.59 14.63 -0.48
CA MET A 34 13.64 13.51 -0.53
C MET A 34 14.33 12.12 -0.61
N ALA A 35 15.65 12.05 -0.77
CA ALA A 35 16.34 10.77 -0.76
C ALA A 35 16.27 10.15 0.66
N PRO A 36 15.85 8.88 0.82
CA PRO A 36 15.92 8.16 2.10
C PRO A 36 17.35 8.15 2.70
N GLU A 37 18.33 8.33 1.81
CA GLU A 37 19.78 8.32 2.09
C GLU A 37 20.33 9.67 2.56
N HIS A 38 19.51 10.74 2.60
CA HIS A 38 19.88 11.94 3.35
C HIS A 38 19.95 11.53 4.82
N LYS A 39 21.17 11.51 5.36
CA LYS A 39 21.66 11.01 6.67
C LYS A 39 20.91 11.44 7.96
N ARG A 40 19.68 11.93 7.87
CA ARG A 40 18.78 12.24 8.99
C ARG A 40 17.49 11.42 9.03
N LEU A 41 17.20 10.55 8.04
CA LEU A 41 15.89 9.87 7.91
C LEU A 41 15.92 8.34 7.74
N SER A 42 17.08 7.70 7.52
CA SER A 42 17.16 6.24 7.37
C SER A 42 16.90 5.54 8.71
N ARG A 43 15.66 5.09 8.93
CA ARG A 43 15.28 4.25 10.09
C ARG A 43 15.11 2.77 9.74
N TYR A 44 14.91 2.43 8.46
CA TYR A 44 14.76 1.05 7.96
C TYR A 44 15.29 0.92 6.51
N PRO A 45 15.83 -0.25 6.11
CA PRO A 45 16.27 -0.49 4.74
C PRO A 45 15.09 -0.44 3.76
N THR A 46 15.31 0.16 2.59
CA THR A 46 14.35 0.17 1.47
C THR A 46 14.61 -0.97 0.51
N MET A 47 13.59 -1.41 -0.22
CA MET A 47 13.66 -2.44 -1.25
C MET A 47 13.57 -1.83 -2.65
N THR A 48 14.39 -2.35 -3.56
CA THR A 48 14.29 -2.11 -5.00
C THR A 48 12.94 -2.61 -5.54
N LEU A 49 12.54 -2.13 -6.72
CA LEU A 49 11.35 -2.63 -7.41
C LEU A 49 11.39 -4.15 -7.59
N GLN A 50 12.54 -4.70 -7.97
CA GLN A 50 12.68 -6.13 -8.20
C GLN A 50 12.54 -6.93 -6.90
N GLU A 51 13.18 -6.50 -5.81
CA GLU A 51 13.03 -7.15 -4.50
C GLU A 51 11.58 -7.16 -4.01
N ILE A 52 10.82 -6.09 -4.27
CA ILE A 52 9.39 -6.05 -3.91
C ILE A 52 8.60 -7.03 -4.77
N LYS A 53 8.86 -7.08 -6.09
CA LYS A 53 8.23 -8.06 -6.99
C LYS A 53 8.51 -9.50 -6.56
N ASP A 54 9.74 -9.78 -6.12
CA ASP A 54 10.20 -11.12 -5.72
C ASP A 54 9.61 -11.60 -4.37
N LEU A 55 8.84 -10.76 -3.66
CA LEU A 55 8.09 -11.22 -2.48
C LEU A 55 7.05 -12.28 -2.90
N PRO A 56 6.97 -13.43 -2.21
CA PRO A 56 6.14 -14.56 -2.62
C PRO A 56 4.65 -14.38 -2.25
N VAL A 57 4.09 -13.20 -2.51
CA VAL A 57 2.70 -12.85 -2.16
C VAL A 57 1.72 -13.83 -2.80
N GLU A 58 1.95 -14.23 -4.05
CA GLU A 58 1.13 -15.21 -4.77
C GLU A 58 0.98 -16.57 -4.06
N ALA A 59 2.02 -17.01 -3.34
CA ALA A 59 2.03 -18.26 -2.60
C ALA A 59 1.10 -18.20 -1.37
N ILE A 60 1.00 -17.04 -0.73
CA ILE A 60 0.33 -16.85 0.56
C ILE A 60 -1.12 -16.37 0.44
N VAL A 61 -1.60 -16.06 -0.76
CA VAL A 61 -3.00 -15.61 -0.97
C VAL A 61 -3.87 -16.68 -1.60
N LYS A 62 -5.17 -16.73 -1.34
CA LYS A 62 -6.11 -17.69 -1.97
C LYS A 62 -6.34 -17.39 -3.45
N ASP A 63 -6.87 -18.36 -4.19
CA ASP A 63 -7.08 -18.24 -5.66
C ASP A 63 -7.98 -17.07 -6.04
N THR A 64 -8.94 -16.73 -5.17
CA THR A 64 -9.72 -15.49 -5.22
C THR A 64 -9.32 -14.62 -4.05
N ALA A 65 -8.74 -13.45 -4.32
CA ALA A 65 -8.22 -12.57 -3.30
C ALA A 65 -8.22 -11.08 -3.70
N HIS A 66 -8.17 -10.21 -2.69
CA HIS A 66 -7.99 -8.77 -2.83
C HIS A 66 -6.58 -8.35 -2.37
N LEU A 67 -6.04 -7.33 -3.03
CA LEU A 67 -4.80 -6.67 -2.66
C LEU A 67 -5.05 -5.17 -2.50
N TYR A 68 -4.65 -4.64 -1.36
CA TYR A 68 -4.54 -3.23 -1.05
C TYR A 68 -3.05 -2.90 -0.95
N LEU A 69 -2.51 -2.18 -1.93
CA LEU A 69 -1.07 -1.90 -2.01
C LEU A 69 -0.84 -0.40 -1.84
N TRP A 70 -0.17 0.00 -0.75
CA TRP A 70 0.30 1.36 -0.56
C TRP A 70 1.42 1.67 -1.54
N VAL A 71 1.26 2.78 -2.27
CA VAL A 71 2.22 3.22 -3.28
C VAL A 71 2.46 4.72 -3.14
N PRO A 72 3.72 5.17 -3.01
CA PRO A 72 4.05 6.59 -3.09
C PRO A 72 3.61 7.17 -4.44
N ASN A 73 3.04 8.38 -4.45
CA ASN A 73 2.51 9.00 -5.68
C ASN A 73 3.49 9.02 -6.86
N ALA A 74 4.79 9.16 -6.58
CA ALA A 74 5.83 9.22 -7.62
C ALA A 74 6.20 7.84 -8.20
N LEU A 75 5.77 6.75 -7.57
CA LEU A 75 6.08 5.36 -7.94
C LEU A 75 4.81 4.60 -8.39
N LEU A 76 3.79 5.34 -8.82
CA LEU A 76 2.52 4.77 -9.26
C LEU A 76 2.68 3.74 -10.39
N PRO A 77 3.50 3.99 -11.44
CA PRO A 77 3.78 2.99 -12.48
C PRO A 77 4.37 1.70 -11.90
N GLU A 78 5.37 1.81 -11.03
CA GLU A 78 6.03 0.69 -10.36
C GLU A 78 5.06 -0.10 -9.46
N GLY A 79 4.16 0.59 -8.77
CA GLY A 79 3.10 -0.03 -7.98
C GLY A 79 2.16 -0.90 -8.81
N LEU A 80 1.81 -0.45 -10.02
CA LEU A 80 1.00 -1.24 -10.95
C LEU A 80 1.78 -2.45 -11.48
N GLU A 81 3.08 -2.31 -11.71
CA GLU A 81 3.94 -3.43 -12.09
C GLU A 81 4.04 -4.49 -11.00
N VAL A 82 4.21 -4.09 -9.73
CA VAL A 82 4.21 -5.02 -8.58
C VAL A 82 2.89 -5.75 -8.47
N MET A 83 1.77 -5.02 -8.53
CA MET A 83 0.43 -5.61 -8.47
C MET A 83 0.22 -6.66 -9.55
N SER A 84 0.60 -6.34 -10.79
CA SER A 84 0.54 -7.27 -11.92
C SER A 84 1.43 -8.50 -11.70
N HIS A 85 2.66 -8.29 -11.21
CA HIS A 85 3.62 -9.36 -10.96
C HIS A 85 3.11 -10.37 -9.91
N TRP A 86 2.51 -9.90 -8.81
CA TRP A 86 1.89 -10.76 -7.80
C TRP A 86 0.57 -11.42 -8.24
N GLY A 87 0.16 -11.24 -9.50
CA GLY A 87 -1.01 -11.88 -10.09
C GLY A 87 -2.34 -11.18 -9.81
N PHE A 88 -2.33 -9.90 -9.43
CA PHE A 88 -3.54 -9.11 -9.22
C PHE A 88 -3.80 -8.17 -10.40
N THR A 89 -5.07 -8.05 -10.80
CA THR A 89 -5.48 -7.05 -11.80
C THR A 89 -5.95 -5.80 -11.08
N TYR A 90 -5.36 -4.65 -11.39
CA TYR A 90 -5.81 -3.35 -10.91
C TYR A 90 -7.29 -3.10 -11.25
N LYS A 91 -8.05 -2.59 -10.28
CA LYS A 91 -9.47 -2.26 -10.45
C LYS A 91 -9.77 -0.79 -10.15
N THR A 92 -9.26 -0.29 -9.03
CA THR A 92 -9.44 1.11 -8.60
C THR A 92 -8.42 1.44 -7.51
N ASN A 93 -8.49 2.63 -6.91
CA ASN A 93 -7.64 3.05 -5.81
C ASN A 93 -8.47 3.71 -4.69
N LEU A 94 -7.92 3.71 -3.48
CA LEU A 94 -8.32 4.58 -2.38
C LEU A 94 -7.27 5.68 -2.23
N ILE A 95 -7.72 6.87 -1.83
CA ILE A 95 -6.85 8.02 -1.56
C ILE A 95 -6.87 8.34 -0.08
N TRP A 96 -5.72 8.31 0.57
CA TRP A 96 -5.58 8.93 1.87
C TRP A 96 -5.29 10.42 1.70
N TYR A 97 -6.28 11.25 1.99
CA TYR A 97 -6.17 12.70 2.01
C TYR A 97 -5.79 13.18 3.42
N LYS A 98 -4.60 13.78 3.53
CA LYS A 98 -4.04 14.26 4.78
C LYS A 98 -4.57 15.65 5.08
N ILE A 99 -5.34 15.77 6.15
CA ILE A 99 -6.00 17.01 6.54
C ILE A 99 -5.40 17.63 7.80
N ARG A 100 -5.66 18.92 8.01
CA ARG A 100 -5.46 19.64 9.27
C ARG A 100 -6.73 19.56 10.12
N LYS A 101 -6.68 20.10 11.33
CA LYS A 101 -7.85 20.21 12.23
C LYS A 101 -9.05 20.93 11.60
N ASP A 102 -8.80 21.86 10.68
CA ASP A 102 -9.84 22.62 9.98
C ASP A 102 -10.38 21.91 8.73
N GLY A 103 -10.00 20.65 8.49
CA GLY A 103 -10.42 19.86 7.32
C GLY A 103 -9.70 20.24 6.02
N GLY A 104 -8.90 21.32 6.01
CA GLY A 104 -8.08 21.68 4.86
C GLY A 104 -6.83 20.80 4.71
N PRO A 105 -6.11 20.88 3.59
CA PRO A 105 -4.95 20.03 3.32
C PRO A 105 -3.81 20.24 4.33
N ASP A 106 -3.06 19.18 4.67
CA ASP A 106 -1.91 19.21 5.61
C ASP A 106 -0.81 20.22 5.20
N ARG A 107 -0.67 20.55 3.91
CA ARG A 107 0.28 21.51 3.28
C ARG A 107 1.77 21.28 3.58
N ARG A 108 2.11 20.40 4.52
CA ARG A 108 3.47 20.06 4.97
C ARG A 108 4.12 18.94 4.14
N GLY A 109 3.38 18.38 3.18
CA GLY A 109 3.85 17.36 2.26
C GLY A 109 5.10 17.76 1.48
N VAL A 110 5.98 16.80 1.21
CA VAL A 110 7.16 17.01 0.35
C VAL A 110 6.88 16.36 -1.00
N GLY A 111 7.21 17.06 -2.08
CA GLY A 111 7.14 16.56 -3.45
C GLY A 111 7.88 17.51 -4.40
N PHE A 112 8.40 16.96 -5.50
CA PHE A 112 9.23 17.71 -6.45
C PHE A 112 8.41 18.67 -7.32
N TYR A 113 7.23 18.24 -7.77
CA TYR A 113 6.35 19.02 -8.63
C TYR A 113 5.17 19.62 -7.87
N PHE A 114 4.58 18.86 -6.94
CA PHE A 114 3.45 19.28 -6.11
C PHE A 114 3.68 18.94 -4.64
N ARG A 115 3.02 19.68 -3.75
CA ARG A 115 2.98 19.33 -2.32
C ARG A 115 2.08 18.11 -2.12
N ASN A 116 2.68 16.97 -1.79
CA ASN A 116 1.95 15.72 -1.57
C ASN A 116 1.11 15.78 -0.28
N VAL A 117 -0.17 16.07 -0.42
CA VAL A 117 -1.16 15.99 0.67
C VAL A 117 -2.02 14.72 0.58
N THR A 118 -1.72 13.86 -0.40
CA THR A 118 -2.36 12.56 -0.59
C THR A 118 -1.33 11.44 -0.63
N GLU A 119 -1.76 10.23 -0.28
CA GLU A 119 -1.11 8.96 -0.62
C GLU A 119 -2.14 7.99 -1.21
N VAL A 120 -1.68 7.04 -2.02
CA VAL A 120 -2.55 6.12 -2.78
C VAL A 120 -2.46 4.71 -2.20
N ILE A 121 -3.60 4.05 -2.09
CA ILE A 121 -3.72 2.60 -1.94
C ILE A 121 -4.31 2.06 -3.24
N LEU A 122 -3.53 1.29 -3.99
CA LEU A 122 -4.04 0.57 -5.15
C LEU A 122 -4.91 -0.61 -4.68
N PHE A 123 -6.08 -0.78 -5.29
CA PHE A 123 -6.93 -1.94 -5.09
C PHE A 123 -6.88 -2.84 -6.33
N GLY A 124 -6.36 -4.06 -6.11
CA GLY A 124 -6.28 -5.13 -7.09
C GLY A 124 -7.12 -6.32 -6.67
N ALA A 125 -7.62 -7.07 -7.65
CA ALA A 125 -8.35 -8.31 -7.41
C ALA A 125 -7.82 -9.43 -8.31
N ARG A 126 -7.82 -10.65 -7.79
CA ARG A 126 -7.47 -11.87 -8.54
C ARG A 126 -8.53 -12.95 -8.38
N GLY A 127 -8.59 -13.85 -9.35
CA GLY A 127 -9.56 -14.96 -9.36
C GLY A 127 -10.95 -14.57 -9.87
N LYS A 128 -11.87 -15.55 -9.84
CA LYS A 128 -13.25 -15.37 -10.32
C LYS A 128 -14.13 -14.80 -9.20
N ASN A 129 -15.07 -13.93 -9.57
CA ASN A 129 -16.05 -13.35 -8.63
C ASN A 129 -15.44 -12.60 -7.43
N ALA A 130 -14.25 -12.02 -7.59
CA ALA A 130 -13.57 -11.17 -6.60
C ALA A 130 -14.18 -9.76 -6.53
N ARG A 131 -15.49 -9.68 -6.23
CA ARG A 131 -16.17 -8.41 -5.93
C ARG A 131 -16.00 -8.09 -4.45
N THR A 132 -15.94 -6.81 -4.13
CA THR A 132 -16.05 -6.34 -2.74
C THR A 132 -17.36 -6.81 -2.10
N LEU A 133 -17.34 -6.94 -0.78
CA LEU A 133 -18.52 -7.18 0.04
C LEU A 133 -19.50 -5.99 -0.08
N GLN A 134 -20.74 -6.19 0.40
CA GLN A 134 -21.80 -5.19 0.28
C GLN A 134 -21.38 -3.77 0.72
N PRO A 135 -20.66 -3.56 1.84
CA PRO A 135 -20.23 -2.22 2.26
C PRO A 135 -19.37 -1.49 1.22
N GLY A 136 -18.56 -2.24 0.44
CA GLY A 136 -17.70 -1.68 -0.59
C GLY A 136 -18.44 -1.06 -1.78
N ARG A 137 -19.77 -1.22 -1.88
CA ARG A 137 -20.59 -0.59 -2.94
C ARG A 137 -20.96 0.86 -2.65
N SER A 138 -20.97 1.24 -1.37
CA SER A 138 -21.25 2.60 -0.92
C SER A 138 -20.01 3.30 -0.37
N GLN A 139 -18.92 2.58 -0.13
CA GLN A 139 -17.66 3.14 0.35
C GLN A 139 -17.06 4.13 -0.66
N GLU A 140 -16.88 5.39 -0.25
CA GLU A 140 -16.12 6.35 -1.05
C GLU A 140 -14.64 5.98 -1.07
N ASN A 141 -13.96 6.32 -2.16
CA ASN A 141 -12.56 5.99 -2.35
C ASN A 141 -11.60 6.97 -1.67
N ILE A 142 -11.98 7.53 -0.52
CA ILE A 142 -11.21 8.54 0.21
C ILE A 142 -11.20 8.26 1.70
N ILE A 143 -10.02 8.38 2.31
CA ILE A 143 -9.81 8.38 3.76
C ILE A 143 -9.28 9.76 4.12
N SER A 144 -10.02 10.56 4.87
CA SER A 144 -9.61 11.94 5.23
C SER A 144 -9.26 12.02 6.71
N THR A 145 -7.96 12.03 7.03
CA THR A 145 -7.50 11.97 8.43
C THR A 145 -6.28 12.85 8.66
N GLN A 146 -6.05 13.25 9.91
CA GLN A 146 -4.85 14.01 10.27
C GLN A 146 -3.63 13.10 10.25
N LYS A 147 -2.55 13.58 9.64
CA LYS A 147 -1.26 12.88 9.64
C LYS A 147 -0.72 12.76 11.07
N ARG A 148 -0.25 11.56 11.42
CA ARG A 148 0.37 11.27 12.72
C ARG A 148 1.90 11.15 12.57
N GLU A 149 2.52 10.18 13.23
CA GLU A 149 3.97 9.95 13.16
C GLU A 149 4.44 9.71 11.71
N HIS A 150 5.74 9.91 11.47
CA HIS A 150 6.30 9.72 10.13
C HIS A 150 6.05 8.30 9.60
N SER A 151 5.65 8.20 8.33
CA SER A 151 5.30 6.95 7.64
C SER A 151 4.09 6.17 8.17
N ARG A 152 3.48 6.59 9.29
CA ARG A 152 2.31 5.90 9.85
C ARG A 152 1.06 6.15 9.01
N LYS A 153 0.48 5.05 8.50
CA LYS A 153 -0.77 5.02 7.73
C LYS A 153 -2.01 5.25 8.63
N PRO A 154 -3.18 5.64 8.08
CA PRO A 154 -4.40 5.82 8.86
C PRO A 154 -4.90 4.48 9.40
N ASP A 155 -5.36 4.42 10.66
CA ASP A 155 -5.91 3.17 11.22
C ASP A 155 -7.28 2.87 10.59
N GLU A 156 -7.98 3.89 10.10
CA GLU A 156 -9.27 3.82 9.42
C GLU A 156 -9.24 2.93 8.16
N GLN A 157 -8.05 2.65 7.63
CA GLN A 157 -7.89 1.68 6.55
C GLN A 157 -8.33 0.26 6.95
N TYR A 158 -8.14 -0.13 8.22
CA TYR A 158 -8.41 -1.49 8.69
C TYR A 158 -9.91 -1.76 8.69
N ASP A 159 -10.69 -0.90 9.38
CA ASP A 159 -12.15 -1.01 9.42
C ASP A 159 -12.76 -0.96 8.01
N LEU A 160 -12.24 -0.10 7.14
CA LEU A 160 -12.67 -0.01 5.74
C LEU A 160 -12.41 -1.32 5.00
N ILE A 161 -11.18 -1.85 5.07
CA ILE A 161 -10.77 -3.06 4.35
C ILE A 161 -11.55 -4.27 4.87
N GLU A 162 -11.64 -4.45 6.19
CA GLU A 162 -12.32 -5.57 6.83
C GLU A 162 -13.83 -5.58 6.54
N ALA A 163 -14.46 -4.41 6.45
CA ALA A 163 -15.87 -4.30 6.05
C ALA A 163 -16.08 -4.59 4.55
N CYS A 164 -15.12 -4.20 3.70
CA CYS A 164 -15.27 -4.27 2.24
C CYS A 164 -14.76 -5.55 1.61
N SER A 165 -13.96 -6.36 2.31
CA SER A 165 -13.24 -7.50 1.74
C SER A 165 -13.32 -8.76 2.60
N PRO A 166 -13.29 -9.96 1.99
CA PRO A 166 -13.35 -11.21 2.75
C PRO A 166 -12.03 -11.47 3.49
N GLY A 167 -12.11 -11.97 4.72
CA GLY A 167 -10.97 -12.58 5.41
C GLY A 167 -10.67 -14.00 4.91
N PRO A 168 -9.61 -14.68 5.40
CA PRO A 168 -8.62 -14.18 6.36
C PRO A 168 -7.77 -13.03 5.79
N PHE A 169 -7.30 -12.15 6.67
CA PHE A 169 -6.51 -10.94 6.36
C PHE A 169 -5.03 -11.12 6.72
N ILE A 170 -4.17 -10.46 5.95
CA ILE A 170 -2.75 -10.26 6.25
C ILE A 170 -2.30 -8.86 5.87
#